data_AF-A0A6B1DGM2-F1
#
_entry.id   AF-A0A6B1DGM2-F1
#
_cell.length_a   1.000
_cell.length_b   1.000
_cell.length_c   1.000
_cell.angle_alpha   90.00
_cell.angle_beta   90.00
_cell.angle_gamma   90.00
#
_symmetry.space_group_name_H-M   'P 1'
#
loop_
_entity.id
_entity.type
_entity.pdbx_description
1 polymer ?
#
loop_
_entity_poly.entity_id
_entity_poly.type
_entity_poly.pdbx_seq_one_letter_code
_entity_poly.pdbx_strand_id
1 'polypeptide(L)' 'MEGLYIVGAALGLGLIVIGAGLGIGRFAAAAAEGIARQPSAAAQITGAVNLPLFLLEGVAILAEVFILVIVLLQ' A
#
# COMPACT_ATOMS: atom_id res chain seq x y z
N MET A 1 -0.88 19.44 -24.77
CA MET A 1 -1.57 18.43 -23.92
C MET A 1 -0.62 17.33 -23.42
N GLU A 2 0.54 17.14 -24.05
CA GLU A 2 1.55 16.10 -23.73
C GLU A 2 2.20 16.21 -22.33
N GLY A 3 2.26 17.39 -21.71
CA GLY A 3 2.80 17.51 -20.34
C GLY A 3 1.78 17.25 -19.23
N LEU A 4 0.49 17.38 -19.52
CA LEU A 4 -0.55 17.40 -18.49
C LEU A 4 -0.79 16.01 -17.89
N TYR A 5 -0.70 14.95 -18.71
CA TYR A 5 -0.84 13.58 -18.24
C TYR A 5 0.30 13.17 -17.31
N ILE A 6 1.54 13.65 -17.55
CA ILE A 6 2.71 13.33 -16.70
C ILE A 6 2.51 13.92 -15.32
N VAL A 7 2.06 15.18 -15.25
CA VAL A 7 1.77 15.85 -13.98
C VAL A 7 0.64 15.13 -13.24
N GLY A 8 -0.44 14.77 -13.93
CA GLY A 8 -1.54 13.99 -13.36
C GLY A 8 -1.09 12.63 -12.82
N ALA A 9 -0.27 11.90 -13.58
CA ALA A 9 0.28 10.61 -13.22
C ALA A 9 1.22 10.70 -11.99
N ALA A 10 2.11 11.69 -11.97
CA ALA A 10 3.03 11.91 -10.84
C ALA A 10 2.28 12.27 -9.54
N LEU A 11 1.26 13.13 -9.63
CA LEU A 11 0.41 13.46 -8.49
C LEU A 11 -0.39 12.25 -8.00
N GLY A 12 -0.98 11.49 -8.92
CA GLY A 12 -1.68 10.25 -8.60
C GLY A 12 -0.77 9.26 -7.88
N LEU A 13 0.44 9.04 -8.40
CA LEU A 13 1.43 8.13 -7.82
C LEU A 13 1.80 8.55 -6.40
N GLY A 14 2.08 9.84 -6.19
CA GLY A 14 2.41 10.36 -4.86
C GLY A 14 1.31 10.10 -3.84
N LEU A 15 0.04 10.31 -4.22
CA LEU A 15 -1.11 10.05 -3.34
C LEU A 15 -1.28 8.56 -3.03
N ILE A 16 -1.08 7.68 -4.01
CA ILE A 16 -1.13 6.23 -3.82
C ILE A 16 -0.05 5.79 -2.83
N VAL A 17 1.20 6.24 -3.00
CA VAL A 17 2.32 5.89 -2.12
C VAL A 17 2.07 6.37 -0.69
N ILE A 18 1.54 7.58 -0.52
CA ILE A 18 1.16 8.09 0.81
C ILE A 18 0.06 7.22 1.43
N GLY A 19 -1.00 6.91 0.68
CA GLY A 19 -2.11 6.08 1.16
C GLY A 19 -1.66 4.67 1.56
N ALA A 20 -0.85 4.04 0.72
CA ALA A 20 -0.29 2.71 0.97
C ALA A 20 0.63 2.71 2.20
N GLY A 21 1.56 3.67 2.29
CA GLY A 21 2.47 3.78 3.43
C GLY A 21 1.74 3.99 4.76
N LEU A 22 0.70 4.83 4.77
CA LEU A 22 -0.14 5.04 5.96
C LEU A 22 -0.91 3.77 6.35
N GLY A 23 -1.50 3.07 5.39
CA GLY A 23 -2.27 1.85 5.67
C GLY A 23 -1.37 0.71 6.17
N ILE A 24 -0.26 0.45 5.49
CA ILE A 24 0.72 -0.59 5.85
C ILE A 24 1.30 -0.29 7.24
N GLY A 25 1.72 0.96 7.46
CA GLY A 25 2.26 1.39 8.75
C GLY A 25 1.28 1.18 9.91
N ARG A 26 -0.02 1.46 9.69
CA ARG A 26 -1.05 1.21 10.71
C ARG A 26 -1.24 -0.28 11.00
N PHE A 27 -1.30 -1.13 9.99
CA PHE A 27 -1.41 -2.58 10.19
C PHE A 27 -0.17 -3.14 10.90
N ALA A 28 1.02 -2.75 10.47
CA ALA A 28 2.28 -3.20 11.07
C ALA A 28 2.40 -2.76 12.54
N ALA A 29 2.07 -1.51 12.86
CA ALA A 29 2.07 -0.99 14.22
C ALA A 29 1.06 -1.74 15.11
N ALA A 30 -0.18 -1.93 14.63
CA ALA A 30 -1.21 -2.66 15.37
C ALA A 30 -0.84 -4.13 15.60
N ALA A 31 -0.21 -4.78 14.61
CA ALA A 31 0.30 -6.13 14.75
C ALA A 31 1.41 -6.21 15.82
N ALA A 32 2.40 -5.32 15.75
CA ALA A 32 3.50 -5.27 16.71
C ALA A 32 2.99 -5.03 18.14
N GLU A 33 2.06 -4.09 18.31
CA GLU A 33 1.45 -3.79 19.61
C GLU A 33 0.61 -4.96 20.14
N GLY A 34 -0.15 -5.63 19.26
CA GLY A 34 -0.90 -6.84 19.60
C GLY A 34 0.01 -7.98 20.05
N ILE A 35 1.11 -8.23 19.32
CA ILE A 35 2.11 -9.26 19.65
C ILE A 35 2.79 -8.94 20.98
N ALA A 36 3.14 -7.68 21.23
CA ALA A 36 3.74 -7.26 22.50
C ALA A 36 2.81 -7.51 23.70
N ARG A 37 1.50 -7.30 23.53
CA ARG A 37 0.49 -7.58 24.56
C ARG A 37 0.21 -9.08 24.76
N GLN A 38 0.26 -9.86 23.68
CA GLN A 38 -0.06 -11.29 23.68
C GLN A 38 0.96 -12.09 22.85
N PRO A 39 2.16 -12.36 23.39
CA PRO A 39 3.22 -13.04 22.64
C PRO A 39 2.85 -14.46 22.20
N SER A 40 2.07 -15.18 23.02
CA SER A 40 1.57 -16.53 22.68
C SER A 40 0.65 -16.57 21.47
N ALA A 41 0.01 -15.44 21.12
CA ALA A 41 -0.88 -15.32 19.97
C ALA A 41 -0.19 -14.78 18.71
N ALA A 42 1.15 -14.64 18.70
CA ALA A 42 1.85 -13.94 17.64
C ALA A 42 1.56 -14.50 16.23
N ALA A 43 1.53 -15.82 16.07
CA ALA A 43 1.21 -16.44 14.79
C ALA A 43 -0.22 -16.13 14.31
N GLN A 44 -1.20 -16.07 15.23
CA GLN A 44 -2.59 -15.76 14.91
C GLN A 44 -2.75 -14.28 14.54
N ILE A 45 -2.07 -13.38 15.26
CA ILE A 45 -2.08 -11.94 14.97
C ILE A 45 -1.47 -11.69 13.59
N THR A 46 -0.28 -12.23 13.31
CA THR A 46 0.36 -12.14 11.99
C THR A 46 -0.54 -12.69 10.89
N GLY A 47 -1.15 -13.86 11.10
CA GLY A 47 -2.09 -14.43 10.14
C GLY A 47 -3.30 -13.52 9.86
N ALA A 48 -3.84 -12.86 10.89
CA ALA A 48 -4.97 -11.95 10.75
C ALA A 48 -4.63 -10.65 10.01
N VAL A 49 -3.39 -10.14 10.11
CA VAL A 49 -2.98 -8.92 9.40
C VAL A 49 -2.45 -9.16 7.99
N ASN A 50 -1.95 -10.35 7.66
CA ASN A 50 -1.33 -10.63 6.36
C ASN A 50 -2.30 -10.45 5.18
N LEU A 51 -3.55 -10.93 5.28
CA LEU A 51 -4.51 -10.79 4.18
C LEU A 51 -4.87 -9.32 3.93
N PRO A 52 -5.25 -8.51 4.94
CA PRO A 52 -5.43 -7.07 4.76
C PRO A 52 -4.21 -6.35 4.20
N LEU A 53 -3.00 -6.69 4.67
CA LEU A 53 -1.75 -6.09 4.18
C LEU A 53 -1.53 -6.40 2.71
N PHE A 54 -1.71 -7.67 2.31
CA PHE A 54 -1.59 -8.12 0.94
C PHE A 54 -2.61 -7.45 0.02
N LEU A 55 -3.86 -7.30 0.46
CA LEU A 55 -4.89 -6.61 -0.34
C LEU A 55 -4.55 -5.13 -0.52
N LEU A 56 -4.03 -4.47 0.52
CA LEU A 56 -3.60 -3.07 0.43
C LEU A 56 -2.40 -2.91 -0.50
N GLU A 57 -1.40 -3.77 -0.38
CA GLU A 57 -0.23 -3.79 -1.26
C GLU A 57 -0.63 -4.08 -2.71
N GLY A 58 -1.56 -5.00 -2.94
CA GLY A 58 -2.12 -5.30 -4.25
C GLY A 58 -2.78 -4.08 -4.92
N VAL A 59 -3.54 -3.28 -4.15
CA VAL A 59 -4.11 -2.02 -4.67
C VAL A 59 -3.01 -1.02 -5.07
N ALA A 60 -1.96 -0.90 -4.26
CA ALA A 60 -0.84 -0.01 -4.55
C ALA A 60 -0.08 -0.44 -5.83
N ILE A 61 0.23 -1.73 -5.95
CA ILE A 61 0.90 -2.32 -7.13
C ILE A 61 0.05 -2.11 -8.39
N LEU A 62 -1.26 -2.41 -8.34
CA LEU A 62 -2.14 -2.21 -9.49
C LEU A 62 -2.15 -0.76 -9.94
N ALA A 63 -2.21 0.18 -8.99
CA ALA A 63 -2.23 1.59 -9.31
C ALA A 63 -0.89 2.08 -9.91
N GLU A 64 0.25 1.56 -9.42
CA GLU A 64 1.57 1.80 -10.01
C GLU A 64 1.65 1.25 -11.45
N VAL A 65 1.15 0.03 -11.68
CA VAL A 65 1.08 -0.56 -13.03
C VAL A 65 0.27 0.31 -13.98
N PHE A 66 -0.92 0.78 -13.58
CA PHE A 66 -1.72 1.66 -14.43
C PHE A 66 -1.01 2.98 -14.75
N ILE A 67 -0.31 3.56 -13.76
CA ILE A 67 0.46 4.79 -13.98
C ILE A 67 1.62 4.56 -14.94
N LEU A 68 2.36 3.46 -14.81
CA LEU A 68 3.43 3.10 -15.74
C LEU A 68 2.90 2.84 -17.15
N VAL A 69 1.79 2.11 -17.27
CA VAL A 69 1.12 1.86 -18.55
C VAL A 69 0.70 3.17 -19.22
N ILE A 70 0.12 4.09 -18.45
CA ILE A 70 -0.17 5.43 -18.93
C ILE A 70 1.16 6.01 -19.42
N VAL A 71 2.14 6.29 -18.55
CA VAL A 71 3.41 6.99 -18.87
C VAL A 71 4.20 6.39 -20.04
N LEU A 72 4.19 5.07 -20.23
CA LEU A 72 4.99 4.40 -21.25
C LEU A 72 4.28 4.22 -22.60
N LEU A 73 2.94 4.20 -22.63
CA LEU A 73 2.15 3.95 -23.85
C LEU A 73 1.48 5.22 -24.41
N GLN A 74 1.98 6.39 -24.01
CA GLN A 74 1.54 7.71 -24.47
C GLN A 74 1.67 7.88 -25.97
#